data_AF-A0A7K1SKE1-F1
#
_entry.id   AF-A0A7K1SKE1-F1
#
_cell.length_a   1.000
_cell.length_b   1.000
_cell.length_c   1.000
_cell.angle_alpha   90.00
_cell.angle_beta   90.00
_cell.angle_gamma   90.00
#
_symmetry.space_group_name_H-M   'P 1'
#
loop_
_entity.id
_entity.type
_entity.pdbx_description
1 polymer ?
#
loop_
_entity_poly.entity_id
_entity_poly.type
_entity_poly.pdbx_seq_one_letter_code
_entity_poly.pdbx_strand_id
1 'polypeptide(L)'
;MINKGTFKREKINGQWLVEAIEAQGETLHSAAKLINVDSRYFYAHKAGKTSISTAVLAALCQALPTLSERYVLTGRGPKKITTTGVDADIVVDIYRIKNTVERIINELDV
;
A
#
# COMPACT_ATOMS: atom_id res chain seq x y z
N MET A 1 -35.54 -8.99 21.93
CA MET A 1 -35.10 -9.14 20.53
C MET A 1 -33.78 -8.42 20.39
N ILE A 2 -32.68 -9.15 20.17
CA ILE A 2 -31.36 -8.52 19.97
C ILE A 2 -31.38 -7.87 18.58
N ASN A 3 -31.31 -6.55 18.56
CA ASN A 3 -31.24 -5.76 17.33
C ASN A 3 -29.90 -6.10 16.67
N LYS A 4 -29.92 -7.04 15.71
CA LYS A 4 -28.75 -7.39 14.89
C LYS A 4 -28.49 -6.18 14.00
N GLY A 5 -27.75 -5.20 14.54
CA GLY A 5 -27.24 -4.08 13.77
C GLY A 5 -26.58 -4.64 12.53
N THR A 6 -27.21 -4.42 11.37
CA THR A 6 -26.60 -4.67 10.08
C THR A 6 -25.36 -3.79 10.04
N PHE A 7 -24.19 -4.36 10.30
CA PHE A 7 -22.92 -3.75 9.92
C PHE A 7 -23.03 -3.52 8.42
N LYS A 8 -23.36 -2.28 8.00
CA LYS A 8 -23.24 -1.87 6.61
C LYS A 8 -21.77 -2.08 6.29
N ARG A 9 -21.43 -3.16 5.57
CA ARG A 9 -20.10 -3.34 5.02
C ARG A 9 -19.80 -2.06 4.26
N GLU A 10 -18.84 -1.27 4.73
CA GLU A 10 -18.41 -0.08 4.04
C GLU A 10 -17.95 -0.54 2.66
N LYS A 11 -18.78 -0.26 1.66
CA LYS A 11 -18.51 -0.66 0.28
C LYS A 11 -17.40 0.24 -0.19
N ILE A 12 -16.25 -0.35 -0.56
CA ILE A 12 -15.15 0.39 -1.19
C ILE A 12 -15.76 1.20 -2.34
N ASN A 13 -15.48 2.50 -2.35
CA ASN A 13 -15.92 3.35 -3.43
C ASN A 13 -14.93 3.19 -4.58
N GLY A 14 -15.44 2.72 -5.73
CA GLY A 14 -14.59 2.49 -6.91
C GLY A 14 -13.88 3.75 -7.41
N GLN A 15 -14.42 4.94 -7.14
CA GLN A 15 -13.76 6.20 -7.50
C GLN A 15 -12.55 6.48 -6.60
N TRP A 16 -12.64 6.23 -5.29
CA TRP A 16 -11.51 6.42 -4.37
C TRP A 16 -10.36 5.46 -4.64
N LEU A 17 -10.69 4.22 -5.03
CA LEU A 17 -9.68 3.26 -5.45
C LEU A 17 -8.92 3.74 -6.69
N VAL A 18 -9.64 4.24 -7.71
CA VAL A 18 -9.03 4.78 -8.93
C VAL A 18 -8.07 5.91 -8.60
N GLU A 19 -8.53 6.89 -7.82
CA GLU A 19 -7.72 8.04 -7.44
C GLU A 19 -6.47 7.65 -6.63
N ALA A 20 -6.58 6.63 -5.77
CA ALA A 20 -5.45 6.12 -5.00
C ALA A 20 -4.41 5.40 -5.88
N ILE A 21 -4.86 4.65 -6.89
CA ILE A 21 -4.00 3.96 -7.86
C ILE A 21 -3.31 4.98 -8.79
N GLU A 22 -4.06 5.95 -9.31
CA GLU A 22 -3.52 7.01 -10.17
C GLU A 22 -2.48 7.87 -9.43
N ALA A 23 -2.66 8.10 -8.13
CA ALA A 23 -1.66 8.78 -7.29
C ALA A 23 -0.32 8.03 -7.18
N GLN A 24 -0.29 6.72 -7.52
CA GLN A 24 0.96 5.94 -7.62
C GLN A 24 1.63 6.06 -9.00
N GLY A 25 1.00 6.73 -9.97
CA GLY A 25 1.41 6.71 -11.37
C GLY A 25 0.97 5.46 -12.13
N GLU A 26 0.06 4.67 -11.55
CA GLU A 26 -0.43 3.42 -12.12
C GLU A 26 -1.82 3.59 -12.76
N THR A 27 -2.17 2.68 -13.66
CA THR A 27 -3.51 2.55 -14.22
C THR A 27 -4.27 1.41 -13.55
N LEU A 28 -5.59 1.36 -13.68
CA LEU A 28 -6.36 0.17 -13.24
C LEU A 28 -5.87 -1.11 -13.92
N HIS A 29 -5.44 -1.04 -15.18
CA HIS A 29 -4.94 -2.19 -15.92
C HIS A 29 -3.62 -2.71 -15.36
N SER A 30 -2.64 -1.82 -15.16
CA SER A 30 -1.34 -2.20 -14.59
C SER A 30 -1.48 -2.67 -13.14
N ALA A 31 -2.30 -2.00 -12.32
CA ALA A 31 -2.58 -2.43 -10.95
C ALA A 31 -3.22 -3.84 -10.89
N ALA A 32 -4.13 -4.16 -11.81
CA ALA A 32 -4.75 -5.49 -11.87
C ALA A 32 -3.72 -6.57 -12.25
N LYS A 33 -2.82 -6.25 -13.18
CA LYS A 33 -1.72 -7.13 -13.57
C LYS A 33 -0.78 -7.42 -12.40
N LEU A 34 -0.48 -6.44 -11.54
CA LEU A 34 0.40 -6.62 -10.38
C LEU A 34 -0.11 -7.68 -9.40
N ILE A 35 -1.43 -7.80 -9.24
CA ILE A 35 -2.07 -8.76 -8.32
C ILE A 35 -2.68 -9.97 -9.05
N ASN A 36 -2.39 -10.13 -10.35
CA ASN A 36 -2.90 -11.20 -11.21
C ASN A 36 -4.45 -11.32 -11.22
N VAL A 37 -5.14 -10.19 -11.36
CA VAL A 37 -6.60 -10.09 -11.49
C VAL A 37 -6.98 -9.48 -12.84
N ASP A 38 -8.15 -9.85 -13.38
CA ASP A 38 -8.67 -9.22 -14.60
C ASP A 38 -9.03 -7.75 -14.34
N SER A 39 -8.41 -6.83 -15.08
CA SER A 39 -8.69 -5.39 -15.01
C SER A 39 -10.16 -5.02 -15.18
N ARG A 40 -10.95 -5.81 -15.91
CA ARG A 40 -12.41 -5.62 -16.07
C ARG A 40 -13.12 -5.61 -14.72
N TYR A 41 -12.60 -6.33 -13.73
CA TYR A 41 -13.12 -6.33 -12.38
C TYR A 41 -13.07 -4.94 -11.73
N PHE A 42 -11.96 -4.21 -11.90
CA PHE A 42 -11.83 -2.85 -11.39
C PHE A 42 -12.66 -1.84 -12.16
N TYR A 43 -12.75 -1.96 -13.49
CA TYR A 43 -13.65 -1.10 -14.27
C TYR A 43 -15.12 -1.33 -13.94
N ALA A 44 -15.53 -2.59 -13.73
CA ALA A 44 -16.88 -2.93 -13.26
C ALA A 44 -17.15 -2.37 -11.86
N HIS A 45 -16.15 -2.39 -10.98
CA HIS A 45 -16.26 -1.82 -9.65
C HIS A 45 -16.39 -0.29 -9.68
N LYS A 46 -15.58 0.39 -10.50
CA LYS A 46 -15.69 1.84 -10.76
C LYS A 46 -17.08 2.22 -11.25
N ALA A 47 -17.66 1.42 -12.14
CA ALA A 47 -19.02 1.61 -12.65
C ALA A 47 -20.13 1.19 -11.67
N GLY A 48 -19.78 0.79 -10.43
CA GLY A 48 -20.73 0.36 -9.40
C GLY A 48 -21.34 -1.02 -9.62
N LYS A 49 -20.93 -1.76 -10.66
CA LYS A 49 -21.48 -3.07 -11.06
C LYS A 49 -21.00 -4.22 -10.19
N THR A 50 -19.82 -4.09 -9.59
CA THR A 50 -19.24 -5.10 -8.68
C THR A 50 -18.74 -4.46 -7.39
N SER A 51 -18.45 -5.28 -6.38
CA SER A 51 -17.74 -4.89 -5.16
C SER A 51 -16.34 -5.50 -5.15
N ILE A 52 -15.37 -4.75 -4.65
CA ILE A 52 -14.03 -5.27 -4.35
C ILE A 52 -14.01 -5.87 -2.95
N SER A 53 -13.38 -7.03 -2.80
CA SER A 53 -13.18 -7.67 -1.50
C SER A 53 -11.99 -7.06 -0.76
N THR A 54 -11.98 -7.19 0.56
CA THR A 54 -10.84 -6.78 1.40
C THR A 54 -9.56 -7.53 1.04
N ALA A 55 -9.66 -8.79 0.58
CA ALA A 55 -8.50 -9.56 0.13
C ALA A 55 -7.84 -8.94 -1.13
N VAL A 56 -8.64 -8.46 -2.08
CA VAL A 56 -8.13 -7.77 -3.27
C VAL A 56 -7.50 -6.43 -2.91
N LEU A 57 -8.11 -5.68 -1.96
CA LEU A 57 -7.51 -4.46 -1.45
C LEU A 57 -6.18 -4.72 -0.74
N ALA A 58 -6.10 -5.76 0.10
CA ALA A 58 -4.87 -6.15 0.77
C ALA A 58 -3.76 -6.54 -0.23
N ALA A 59 -4.11 -7.28 -1.28
CA ALA A 59 -3.16 -7.60 -2.35
C ALA A 59 -2.65 -6.35 -3.08
N LEU A 60 -3.52 -5.37 -3.33
CA LEU A 60 -3.10 -4.08 -3.90
C LEU A 60 -2.18 -3.30 -2.97
N CYS A 61 -2.47 -3.24 -1.67
CA CYS A 61 -1.61 -2.57 -0.70
C CYS A 61 -0.23 -3.25 -0.59
N GLN A 62 -0.15 -4.57 -0.77
CA GLN A 62 1.14 -5.27 -0.83
C GLN A 62 1.92 -4.95 -2.11
N ALA A 63 1.24 -4.90 -3.25
CA ALA A 63 1.87 -4.60 -4.54
C ALA A 63 2.23 -3.11 -4.71
N LEU A 64 1.48 -2.22 -4.06
CA LEU A 64 1.67 -0.78 -4.05
C LEU A 64 1.78 -0.30 -2.60
N PRO A 65 2.96 -0.43 -1.95
CA PRO A 65 3.12 -0.17 -0.51
C PRO A 65 2.82 1.26 -0.07
N THR A 66 2.83 2.20 -1.00
CA THR A 66 2.48 3.61 -0.75
C THR A 66 1.00 3.91 -1.06
N LEU A 67 0.19 2.92 -1.41
CA LEU A 67 -1.26 3.06 -1.56
C LEU A 67 -1.93 3.21 -0.19
N SER A 68 -2.75 4.25 -0.03
CA SER A 68 -3.41 4.54 1.24
C SER A 68 -4.70 3.73 1.38
N GLU A 69 -4.64 2.63 2.13
CA GLU A 69 -5.82 1.80 2.45
C GLU A 69 -6.93 2.64 3.10
N ARG A 70 -6.54 3.50 4.06
CA ARG A 70 -7.47 4.42 4.75
C ARG A 70 -8.22 5.30 3.74
N TYR A 71 -7.53 5.85 2.75
CA TYR A 71 -8.18 6.67 1.74
C TYR A 71 -9.17 5.84 0.89
N VAL A 72 -8.79 4.64 0.47
CA VAL A 72 -9.66 3.77 -0.33
C VAL A 72 -10.93 3.35 0.43
N LEU A 73 -10.83 3.11 1.74
CA LEU A 73 -11.96 2.71 2.57
C LEU A 73 -12.86 3.88 2.95
N THR A 74 -12.30 5.03 3.29
CA THR A 74 -13.07 6.12 3.92
C THR A 74 -13.15 7.40 3.10
N GLY A 75 -12.38 7.54 2.02
CA GLY A 75 -12.25 8.76 1.23
C GLY A 75 -11.54 9.91 1.96
N ARG A 76 -10.83 9.62 3.06
CA ARG A 76 -10.20 10.62 3.94
C ARG A 76 -8.70 10.44 4.00
N GLY A 77 -7.98 11.56 4.12
CA GLY A 77 -6.52 11.58 4.19
C GLY A 77 -5.85 11.57 2.81
N PRO A 78 -4.53 11.34 2.75
CA PRO A 78 -3.80 11.36 1.49
C PRO A 78 -4.05 10.07 0.69
N LYS A 79 -4.10 10.19 -0.64
CA LYS A 79 -4.24 9.09 -1.61
C LYS A 79 -3.04 8.15 -1.63
N LYS A 80 -1.88 8.71 -1.31
CA LYS A 80 -0.58 8.05 -1.22
C LYS A 80 -0.01 8.26 0.16
N ILE A 81 0.45 7.19 0.80
CA ILE A 81 1.25 7.27 2.01
C ILE A 81 2.64 7.72 1.59
N THR A 82 3.05 8.90 2.04
CA THR A 82 4.46 9.27 2.02
C THR A 82 5.16 8.46 3.11
N THR A 83 5.92 7.44 2.70
CA THR A 83 7.01 6.92 3.52
C THR A 83 8.05 8.03 3.61
N THR A 84 7.90 8.92 4.58
CA THR A 84 8.93 9.90 4.92
C THR A 84 10.16 9.16 5.38
N GLY A 85 11.20 9.21 4.55
CA GLY A 85 12.60 9.13 4.97
C GLY A 85 13.18 7.73 5.05
N VAL A 86 14.19 7.48 4.20
CA VAL A 86 15.41 6.91 4.76
C VAL A 86 15.86 7.92 5.82
N ASP A 87 15.77 7.54 7.09
CA ASP A 87 16.27 8.36 8.17
C ASP A 87 17.78 8.52 7.95
N ALA A 88 18.22 9.75 7.70
CA ALA A 88 19.62 10.05 7.44
C ALA A 88 20.49 9.63 8.65
N ASP A 89 19.92 9.65 9.85
CA ASP A 89 20.61 9.24 11.08
C ASP A 89 20.81 7.71 11.08
N ILE A 90 19.83 6.93 10.62
CA ILE A 90 19.98 5.48 10.46
C ILE A 90 21.09 5.14 9.45
N VAL A 91 21.18 5.88 8.34
CA VAL A 91 22.25 5.66 7.34
C VAL A 91 23.62 5.97 7.94
N VAL A 92 23.75 7.08 8.65
CA VAL A 92 24.99 7.47 9.33
C VAL A 92 25.39 6.42 10.37
N ASP A 93 24.45 5.91 11.14
CA ASP A 93 24.72 4.88 12.14
C ASP A 93 25.13 3.54 11.51
N ILE A 94 24.51 3.14 10.40
CA ILE A 94 24.95 1.98 9.61
C ILE A 94 26.40 2.15 9.12
N TYR A 95 26.75 3.34 8.62
CA TYR A 95 28.12 3.64 8.19
C TYR A 95 29.14 3.57 9.35
N ARG A 96 28.78 4.09 10.53
CA ARG A 96 29.63 4.01 11.73
C ARG A 96 29.82 2.57 12.20
N ILE A 97 28.74 1.77 12.20
CA ILE A 97 28.79 0.36 12.55
C ILE A 97 29.71 -0.38 11.58
N LYS A 98 29.55 -0.16 10.27
CA LYS A 98 30.41 -0.78 9.24
C LYS A 98 31.89 -0.49 9.50
N ASN A 99 32.26 0.77 9.68
CA ASN A 99 33.66 1.17 9.91
C ASN A 99 34.22 0.55 11.20
N THR A 100 33.39 0.45 12.24
CA THR A 100 33.79 -0.17 13.51
C THR A 100 34.06 -1.67 13.33
N VAL A 101 33.21 -2.36 12.58
CA VAL A 101 33.36 -3.78 12.26
C VAL A 101 34.62 -4.02 11.41
N GLU A 102 34.85 -3.21 10.37
CA GLU A 102 36.05 -3.32 9.53
C GLU A 102 37.35 -3.15 10.35
N ARG A 103 37.35 -2.20 11.30
CA ARG A 103 38.48 -2.03 12.22
C ARG A 103 38.70 -3.27 13.10
N ILE A 104 37.64 -3.81 13.70
CA ILE A 104 37.74 -5.00 14.56
C ILE A 104 38.28 -6.19 13.76
N ILE A 105 37.78 -6.41 12.54
CA ILE A 105 38.26 -7.50 11.68
C ILE A 105 39.77 -7.34 11.40
N ASN A 106 40.22 -6.15 11.04
CA ASN A 106 41.63 -5.89 10.76
C ASN A 106 42.53 -6.04 12.00
N GLU A 107 42.01 -5.79 13.20
CA GLU A 107 42.75 -5.99 14.46
C GLU A 107 42.82 -7.48 14.87
N LEU A 108 41.92 -8.32 14.36
CA LEU A 108 41.87 -9.76 14.64
C LEU A 108 42.61 -10.63 13.60
N ASP A 109 42.89 -10.09 12.41
CA ASP A 109 43.69 -10.73 11.35
C ASP A 109 45.21 -10.49 11.49
N VAL A 110 45.66 -10.03 12.67
CA VAL A 110 47.07 -9.88 13.10
C VAL A 110 47.39 -10.93 14.16
#